data_AF-A0A925JXA4-F1
#
_entry.id   AF-A0A925JXA4-F1
#
_cell.length_a   1.000
_cell.length_b   1.000
_cell.length_c   1.000
_cell.angle_alpha   90.00
_cell.angle_beta   90.00
_cell.angle_gamma   90.00
#
_symmetry.space_group_name_H-M   'P 1'
#
loop_
_entity.id
_entity.type
_entity.pdbx_description
1 polymer ?
#
loop_
_entity_poly.entity_id
_entity_poly.type
_entity_poly.pdbx_seq_one_letter_code
_entity_poly.pdbx_strand_id
1 'polypeptide(L)'
;MKVKSNVKAGGTSLNHNQSVKGLRVKSSVKAGGTSINHNQSVKGLRVKSNVKAGGMSAQHNQSVRGLRVKSAVKAGGMSAQHNQSVRGLRVKSNVKAGGGGENHNQTVKGLRVKSSVKAGGGGSNHNQTVAR
;
A
#
# COMPACT_ATOMS: atom_id res chain seq x y z
N MET A 1 -1.90 19.44 9.05
CA MET A 1 -2.89 18.85 8.13
C MET A 1 -2.75 17.31 8.03
N LYS A 2 -3.86 16.58 7.90
CA LYS A 2 -3.91 15.11 7.76
C LYS A 2 -4.96 14.76 6.69
N VAL A 3 -4.65 13.86 5.77
CA VAL A 3 -5.63 13.29 4.82
C VAL A 3 -6.10 11.94 5.35
N LYS A 4 -7.42 11.75 5.41
CA LYS A 4 -8.04 10.49 5.84
C LYS A 4 -9.18 10.16 4.90
N SER A 5 -9.22 8.92 4.41
CA SER A 5 -10.38 8.37 3.72
C SER A 5 -10.79 7.03 4.33
N ASN A 6 -12.09 6.79 4.36
CA ASN A 6 -12.67 5.51 4.76
C ASN A 6 -13.79 5.18 3.77
N VAL A 7 -13.62 4.10 3.01
CA VAL A 7 -14.54 3.73 1.93
C VAL A 7 -15.10 2.33 2.18
N LYS A 8 -16.42 2.18 2.06
CA LYS A 8 -17.13 0.91 2.12
C LYS A 8 -18.02 0.78 0.88
N ALA A 9 -17.84 -0.27 0.10
CA ALA A 9 -18.62 -0.55 -1.10
C ALA A 9 -19.03 -2.03 -1.17
N GLY A 10 -20.22 -2.32 -1.71
CA GLY A 10 -20.70 -3.69 -1.93
C GLY A 10 -19.98 -4.39 -3.08
N GLY A 11 -19.77 -3.69 -4.20
CA GLY A 11 -19.06 -4.20 -5.37
C GLY A 11 -17.63 -3.69 -5.43
N THR A 12 -17.40 -2.70 -6.29
CA THR A 12 -16.07 -2.13 -6.56
C THR A 12 -15.82 -0.85 -5.77
N SER A 13 -14.57 -0.63 -5.36
CA SER A 13 -14.13 0.62 -4.72
C SER A 13 -12.84 1.15 -5.33
N LEU A 14 -12.85 2.45 -5.64
CA LEU A 14 -11.66 3.21 -6.03
C LEU A 14 -11.43 4.29 -4.95
N ASN A 15 -10.24 4.31 -4.37
CA ASN A 15 -9.86 5.35 -3.41
C ASN A 15 -8.54 5.98 -3.83
N HIS A 16 -8.53 7.30 -3.95
CA HIS A 16 -7.34 8.07 -4.25
C HIS A 16 -7.16 9.18 -3.22
N ASN A 17 -5.98 9.24 -2.60
CA ASN A 17 -5.60 10.36 -1.75
C ASN A 17 -4.29 10.98 -2.24
N GLN A 18 -4.26 12.31 -2.28
CA GLN A 18 -3.04 13.06 -2.54
C GLN A 18 -2.79 14.08 -1.44
N SER A 19 -1.53 14.27 -1.09
CA SER A 19 -1.11 15.31 -0.15
C SER A 19 0.29 15.85 -0.49
N VAL A 20 0.38 17.16 -0.68
CA VAL A 20 1.65 17.82 -1.04
C VAL A 20 2.47 18.19 0.20
N LYS A 21 1.85 18.80 1.20
CA LYS A 21 2.46 19.18 2.48
C LYS A 21 1.53 18.75 3.63
N GLY A 22 1.80 17.62 4.27
CA GLY A 22 0.90 17.08 5.29
C GLY A 22 1.55 16.07 6.21
N LEU A 23 1.17 16.03 7.48
CA LEU A 23 1.83 15.16 8.46
C LEU A 23 1.52 13.68 8.21
N ARG A 24 0.32 13.35 7.70
CA ARG A 24 -0.13 11.96 7.54
C ARG A 24 -1.17 11.77 6.44
N VAL A 25 -1.05 10.68 5.68
CA VAL A 25 -2.10 10.14 4.80
C VAL A 25 -2.55 8.79 5.37
N LYS A 26 -3.86 8.61 5.54
CA LYS A 26 -4.46 7.34 5.96
C LYS A 26 -5.62 6.96 5.04
N SER A 27 -5.60 5.76 4.47
CA SER A 27 -6.77 5.19 3.81
C SER A 27 -7.17 3.86 4.42
N SER A 28 -8.48 3.63 4.46
CA SER A 28 -9.08 2.34 4.81
C SER A 28 -10.20 2.04 3.83
N VAL A 29 -10.09 0.92 3.12
CA VAL A 29 -11.03 0.56 2.06
C VAL A 29 -11.57 -0.85 2.31
N LYS A 30 -12.89 -1.01 2.23
CA LYS A 30 -13.58 -2.29 2.27
C LYS A 30 -14.49 -2.40 1.05
N ALA A 31 -14.23 -3.37 0.19
CA ALA A 31 -15.05 -3.70 -0.98
C ALA A 31 -15.50 -5.17 -0.92
N GLY A 32 -16.72 -5.48 -1.37
CA GLY A 32 -17.17 -6.87 -1.50
C GLY A 32 -16.59 -7.57 -2.72
N GLY A 33 -16.36 -6.85 -3.82
CA GLY A 33 -15.67 -7.31 -5.02
C GLY A 33 -14.23 -6.81 -5.08
N THR A 34 -13.99 -5.84 -5.97
CA THR A 34 -12.66 -5.33 -6.31
C THR A 34 -12.32 -4.03 -5.58
N SER A 35 -11.06 -3.85 -5.18
CA SER A 35 -10.59 -2.59 -4.59
C SER A 35 -9.29 -2.10 -5.21
N ILE A 36 -9.26 -0.82 -5.60
CA ILE A 36 -8.06 -0.10 -6.00
C ILE A 36 -7.85 1.06 -5.03
N ASN A 37 -6.67 1.11 -4.40
CA ASN A 37 -6.33 2.16 -3.45
C ASN A 37 -4.97 2.77 -3.80
N HIS A 38 -4.96 4.06 -4.07
CA HIS A 38 -3.76 4.82 -4.41
C HIS A 38 -3.55 5.98 -3.44
N ASN A 39 -2.41 6.01 -2.75
CA ASN A 39 -2.02 7.17 -1.95
C ASN A 39 -0.71 7.77 -2.44
N GLN A 40 -0.71 9.08 -2.63
CA GLN A 40 0.47 9.85 -3.04
C GLN A 40 0.78 10.92 -2.00
N SER A 41 2.02 11.00 -1.55
CA SER A 41 2.47 12.03 -0.61
C SER A 41 3.85 12.57 -0.95
N VAL A 42 3.96 13.89 -1.11
CA VAL A 42 5.23 14.53 -1.47
C VAL A 42 6.06 14.83 -0.22
N LYS A 43 5.51 15.54 0.76
CA LYS A 43 6.15 15.82 2.06
C LYS A 43 5.23 15.38 3.19
N GLY A 44 5.47 14.21 3.77
CA GLY A 44 4.68 13.76 4.90
C GLY A 44 5.26 12.63 5.72
N LEU A 45 5.07 12.69 7.04
CA LEU A 45 5.73 11.78 7.97
C LEU A 45 5.30 10.32 7.77
N ARG A 46 4.02 10.06 7.45
CA ARG A 46 3.47 8.69 7.41
C ARG A 46 2.38 8.52 6.35
N VAL A 47 2.50 7.46 5.53
CA VAL A 47 1.44 6.93 4.67
C VAL A 47 0.99 5.58 5.25
N LYS A 48 -0.30 5.42 5.54
CA LYS A 48 -0.88 4.16 6.02
C LYS A 48 -2.09 3.76 5.18
N SER A 49 -2.08 2.54 4.71
CA SER A 49 -3.10 2.01 3.81
C SER A 49 -3.53 0.63 4.29
N ASN A 50 -4.84 0.45 4.44
CA ASN A 50 -5.46 -0.82 4.78
C ASN A 50 -6.55 -1.10 3.76
N VAL A 51 -6.48 -2.24 3.07
CA VAL A 51 -7.47 -2.63 2.07
C VAL A 51 -8.01 -4.02 2.38
N LYS A 52 -9.33 -4.17 2.33
CA LYS A 52 -10.03 -5.46 2.37
C LYS A 52 -10.94 -5.57 1.15
N ALA A 53 -10.73 -6.57 0.32
CA ALA A 53 -11.55 -6.89 -0.85
C ALA A 53 -12.03 -8.34 -0.76
N GLY A 54 -13.26 -8.64 -1.19
CA GLY A 54 -13.73 -10.02 -1.29
C GLY A 54 -13.17 -10.75 -2.52
N GLY A 55 -12.97 -10.03 -3.62
CA GLY A 55 -12.31 -10.52 -4.83
C GLY A 55 -10.86 -10.04 -4.93
N MET A 56 -10.60 -9.09 -5.82
CA MET A 56 -9.25 -8.61 -6.14
C MET A 56 -8.89 -7.32 -5.41
N SER A 57 -7.61 -7.11 -5.12
CA SER A 57 -7.12 -5.84 -4.58
C SER A 57 -5.82 -5.37 -5.20
N ALA A 58 -5.80 -4.11 -5.64
CA ALA A 58 -4.60 -3.40 -6.04
C ALA A 58 -4.34 -2.23 -5.06
N GLN A 59 -3.12 -2.15 -4.54
CA GLN A 59 -2.73 -1.06 -3.65
C GLN A 59 -1.40 -0.45 -4.07
N HIS A 60 -1.40 0.86 -4.31
CA HIS A 60 -0.22 1.63 -4.61
C HIS A 60 -0.01 2.74 -3.58
N ASN A 61 1.20 2.84 -3.01
CA ASN A 61 1.59 4.01 -2.24
C ASN A 61 2.89 4.60 -2.77
N GLN A 62 2.86 5.90 -3.04
CA GLN A 62 4.01 6.65 -3.50
C GLN A 62 4.35 7.76 -2.49
N SER A 63 5.59 7.79 -2.02
CA SER A 63 6.07 8.82 -1.09
C SER A 63 7.44 9.39 -1.46
N VAL A 64 7.52 10.70 -1.66
CA VAL A 64 8.79 11.35 -2.05
C VAL A 64 9.66 11.63 -0.82
N ARG A 65 9.13 12.31 0.20
CA ARG A 65 9.83 12.61 1.46
C ARG A 65 8.94 12.19 2.64
N GLY A 66 9.09 10.95 3.09
CA GLY A 66 8.29 10.45 4.20
C GLY A 66 8.94 9.39 5.06
N LEU A 67 8.80 9.51 6.38
CA LEU A 67 9.50 8.65 7.33
C LEU A 67 9.01 7.21 7.32
N ARG A 68 7.73 6.97 6.99
CA ARG A 68 7.16 5.62 7.02
C ARG A 68 6.02 5.39 6.05
N VAL A 69 6.10 4.30 5.29
CA VAL A 69 4.99 3.73 4.51
C VAL A 69 4.57 2.41 5.15
N LYS A 70 3.28 2.26 5.48
CA LYS A 70 2.71 1.00 6.00
C LYS A 70 1.49 0.58 5.18
N SER A 71 1.54 -0.65 4.71
CA SER A 71 0.54 -1.25 3.84
C SER A 71 0.06 -2.57 4.40
N ALA A 72 -1.25 -2.80 4.34
CA ALA A 72 -1.84 -4.09 4.64
C ALA A 72 -3.00 -4.33 3.68
N VAL A 73 -2.90 -5.41 2.90
CA VAL A 73 -3.93 -5.80 1.93
C VAL A 73 -4.44 -7.19 2.27
N LYS A 74 -5.76 -7.34 2.28
CA LYS A 74 -6.45 -8.64 2.38
C LYS A 74 -7.43 -8.77 1.21
N ALA A 75 -7.20 -9.74 0.34
CA ALA A 75 -8.07 -10.08 -0.78
C ALA A 75 -8.55 -11.54 -0.64
N GLY A 76 -9.79 -11.83 -1.04
CA GLY A 76 -10.27 -13.22 -1.12
C GLY A 76 -9.76 -13.94 -2.38
N GLY A 77 -9.55 -13.22 -3.47
CA GLY A 77 -8.89 -13.69 -4.68
C GLY A 77 -7.44 -13.21 -4.74
N MET A 78 -7.11 -12.40 -5.75
CA MET A 78 -5.75 -11.91 -6.01
C MET A 78 -5.43 -10.59 -5.31
N SER A 79 -4.16 -10.36 -4.98
CA SER A 79 -3.69 -9.08 -4.47
C SER A 79 -2.38 -8.64 -5.11
N ALA A 80 -2.31 -7.38 -5.53
CA ALA A 80 -1.09 -6.71 -5.94
C ALA A 80 -0.84 -5.50 -5.04
N GLN A 81 0.37 -5.38 -4.50
CA GLN A 81 0.74 -4.29 -3.61
C GLN A 81 2.10 -3.71 -3.96
N HIS A 82 2.11 -2.45 -4.37
CA HIS A 82 3.31 -1.71 -4.71
C HIS A 82 3.53 -0.52 -3.74
N ASN A 83 4.73 -0.41 -3.15
CA ASN A 83 5.13 0.80 -2.43
C ASN A 83 6.41 1.37 -3.02
N GLN A 84 6.38 2.65 -3.38
CA GLN A 84 7.53 3.39 -3.87
C GLN A 84 7.90 4.51 -2.90
N SER A 85 9.15 4.59 -2.46
CA SER A 85 9.64 5.68 -1.61
C SER A 85 11.00 6.24 -2.03
N VAL A 86 11.08 7.56 -2.26
CA VAL A 86 12.34 8.19 -2.68
C VAL A 86 13.25 8.48 -1.48
N ARG A 87 12.75 9.20 -0.47
CA ARG A 87 13.48 9.52 0.77
C ARG A 87 12.66 9.10 1.98
N GLY A 88 12.78 7.84 2.39
CA GLY A 88 11.98 7.33 3.49
C GLY A 88 12.62 6.23 4.33
N LEU A 89 12.54 6.36 5.66
CA LEU A 89 13.28 5.50 6.58
C LEU A 89 12.74 4.08 6.66
N ARG A 90 11.44 3.86 6.41
CA ARG A 90 10.83 2.55 6.59
C ARG A 90 9.62 2.26 5.69
N VAL A 91 9.67 1.12 5.01
CA VAL A 91 8.52 0.53 4.31
C VAL A 91 8.14 -0.78 4.99
N LYS A 92 6.86 -0.93 5.36
CA LYS A 92 6.31 -2.21 5.82
C LYS A 92 5.09 -2.57 5.01
N SER A 93 5.12 -3.73 4.38
CA SER A 93 4.00 -4.29 3.65
C SER A 93 3.58 -5.64 4.19
N ASN A 94 2.30 -5.94 4.03
CA ASN A 94 1.77 -7.26 4.32
C ASN A 94 0.61 -7.54 3.36
N VAL A 95 0.71 -8.63 2.61
CA VAL A 95 -0.30 -9.04 1.65
C VAL A 95 -0.84 -10.40 2.07
N LYS A 96 -2.17 -10.50 2.16
CA LYS A 96 -2.88 -11.77 2.30
C LYS A 96 -3.89 -11.93 1.17
N ALA A 97 -3.73 -12.97 0.36
CA ALA A 97 -4.61 -13.30 -0.74
C ALA A 97 -5.12 -14.74 -0.57
N GLY A 98 -6.36 -15.02 -0.98
CA GLY A 98 -6.85 -16.39 -1.06
C GLY A 98 -6.36 -17.10 -2.32
N GLY A 99 -6.22 -16.37 -3.43
CA GLY A 99 -5.56 -16.80 -4.66
C GLY A 99 -4.08 -16.40 -4.66
N GLY A 100 -3.67 -15.59 -5.64
CA GLY A 100 -2.30 -15.11 -5.80
C GLY A 100 -1.98 -13.79 -5.09
N GLY A 101 -0.73 -13.61 -4.67
CA GLY A 101 -0.29 -12.40 -3.95
C GLY A 101 1.04 -11.85 -4.45
N GLU A 102 1.09 -10.56 -4.75
CA GLU A 102 2.30 -9.86 -5.16
C GLU A 102 2.60 -8.68 -4.25
N ASN A 103 3.85 -8.59 -3.82
CA ASN A 103 4.37 -7.45 -3.12
C ASN A 103 5.64 -6.96 -3.81
N HIS A 104 5.62 -5.69 -4.25
CA HIS A 104 6.81 -4.98 -4.67
C HIS A 104 7.04 -3.75 -3.79
N ASN A 105 8.25 -3.61 -3.24
CA ASN A 105 8.68 -2.40 -2.57
C ASN A 105 9.94 -1.85 -3.24
N GLN A 106 9.92 -0.57 -3.60
CA GLN A 106 11.06 0.12 -4.16
C GLN A 106 11.44 1.31 -3.28
N THR A 107 12.71 1.42 -2.90
CA THR A 107 13.23 2.56 -2.16
C THR A 107 14.55 3.10 -2.73
N VAL A 108 14.77 4.43 -2.72
CA VAL A 108 15.97 5.08 -3.32
C VAL A 108 16.95 5.67 -2.30
N LYS A 109 16.47 6.07 -1.13
CA LYS A 109 17.29 6.49 0.02
C LYS A 109 16.66 5.95 1.31
N GLY A 110 16.26 4.68 1.28
CA GLY A 110 15.52 4.02 2.35
C GLY A 110 16.36 3.06 3.18
N LEU A 111 16.13 3.02 4.49
CA LEU A 111 16.96 2.24 5.41
C LEU A 111 16.39 0.86 5.73
N ARG A 112 15.07 0.68 5.68
CA ARG A 112 14.42 -0.56 6.15
C ARG A 112 13.17 -0.92 5.36
N VAL A 113 13.20 -2.06 4.70
CA VAL A 113 12.03 -2.68 4.07
C VAL A 113 11.70 -3.99 4.78
N LYS A 114 10.44 -4.16 5.16
CA LYS A 114 9.91 -5.46 5.62
C LYS A 114 8.65 -5.79 4.84
N SER A 115 8.59 -6.99 4.31
CA SER A 115 7.44 -7.45 3.55
C SER A 115 7.13 -8.89 3.85
N SER A 116 5.85 -9.23 3.75
CA SER A 116 5.36 -10.59 3.84
C SER A 116 4.18 -10.75 2.89
N VAL A 117 4.12 -11.91 2.24
CA VAL A 117 3.05 -12.31 1.34
C VAL A 117 2.58 -13.68 1.79
N LYS A 118 1.28 -13.83 2.00
CA LYS A 118 0.61 -15.11 2.21
C LYS A 118 -0.51 -15.25 1.18
N ALA A 119 -0.35 -16.21 0.29
CA ALA A 119 -1.28 -16.50 -0.80
C ALA A 119 -1.70 -17.97 -0.69
N GLY A 120 -2.94 -18.30 -1.10
CA GLY A 120 -3.37 -19.70 -1.20
C GLY A 120 -2.87 -20.37 -2.48
N GLY A 121 -2.61 -19.57 -3.52
CA GLY A 121 -1.85 -19.97 -4.71
C GLY A 121 -0.43 -19.37 -4.68
N GLY A 122 0.00 -18.80 -5.82
CA GLY A 122 1.35 -18.24 -5.98
C GLY A 122 1.59 -16.91 -5.25
N GLY A 123 2.81 -16.73 -4.74
CA GLY A 123 3.21 -15.53 -4.01
C GLY A 123 4.56 -14.99 -4.48
N SER A 124 4.62 -13.69 -4.83
CA SER A 124 5.88 -13.00 -5.13
C SER A 124 6.12 -11.86 -4.16
N ASN A 125 7.35 -11.77 -3.66
CA ASN A 125 7.77 -10.70 -2.77
C ASN A 125 9.13 -10.16 -3.20
N HIS A 126 9.13 -8.98 -3.82
CA HIS A 126 10.32 -8.33 -4.32
C HIS A 126 10.56 -7.00 -3.60
N ASN A 127 11.75 -6.84 -3.02
CA ASN A 127 12.18 -5.59 -2.41
C ASN A 127 13.44 -5.09 -3.11
N GLN A 128 13.38 -3.85 -3.60
CA GLN A 128 14.50 -3.15 -4.22
C GLN A 128 14.85 -1.93 -3.35
N THR A 129 16.12 -1.83 -2.96
CA THR A 129 16.65 -0.63 -2.30
C THR A 129 17.88 -0.17 -3.07
N VAL A 130 17.78 1.01 -3.66
CA VAL A 130 18.93 1.75 -4.17
C VAL A 130 19.43 2.60 -3.02
N ALA A 131 20.73 2.60 -2.77
CA ALA A 131 21.38 3.55 -1.87
C ALA A 131 22.29 4.42 -2.75
N ARG A 132 21.83 5.62 -3.10
CA ARG A 132 22.60 6.65 -3.80
C ARG A 132 22.48 7.96 -3.06
#